data_AF-K1U0W8-F1
#
_entry.id   AF-K1U0W8-F1
#
_cell.length_a   1.000
_cell.length_b   1.000
_cell.length_c   1.000
_cell.angle_alpha   90.00
_cell.angle_beta   90.00
_cell.angle_gamma   90.00
#
_symmetry.space_group_name_H-M   'P 1'
#
loop_
_entity.id
_entity.type
_entity.pdbx_description
1 polymer ?
#
loop_
_entity_poly.entity_id
_entity_poly.type
_entity_poly.pdbx_seq_one_letter_code
_entity_poly.pdbx_strand_id
1 'polypeptide(L)'
;NKTLAAQLYGEFRNFFPDNAVEYFVSYYDYYQPEAYLPATDTYIEKDLSINAEIEKMRLNTVATLLSGRRDVIVVSSVSCLYGCGNPADFHATAIHIEVGQVVSYKHFLYKLVEALYTRTERELEPATFRVNGDTVDIMAAFGEFGNQCFRVMFFDNEIEAIHSIDPVTGQRIHSLDNLTLYPRTSSSRPRNAYTRPCSRSTSTWASRS
;
A
#
# COMPACT_ATOMS: atom_id res chain seq x y z
N ASN A 1 -14.34 16.47 -12.09
CA ASN A 1 -14.69 15.41 -13.06
C ASN A 1 -13.48 14.49 -13.21
N LYS A 2 -13.64 13.15 -13.17
CA LYS A 2 -12.54 12.17 -13.29
C LYS A 2 -11.80 12.31 -14.65
N THR A 3 -12.51 12.64 -15.73
CA THR A 3 -11.91 12.79 -17.07
C THR A 3 -10.89 13.92 -17.13
N LEU A 4 -11.23 15.10 -16.57
CA LEU A 4 -10.31 16.24 -16.52
C LEU A 4 -9.09 15.95 -15.63
N ALA A 5 -9.30 15.24 -14.52
CA ALA A 5 -8.21 14.85 -13.63
C ALA A 5 -7.21 13.91 -14.35
N ALA A 6 -7.70 12.94 -15.14
CA ALA A 6 -6.85 12.05 -15.92
C ALA A 6 -6.06 12.81 -17.00
N GLN A 7 -6.67 13.80 -17.67
CA GLN A 7 -5.99 14.66 -18.64
C GLN A 7 -4.85 15.45 -17.99
N LEU A 8 -5.13 16.14 -16.88
CA LEU A 8 -4.11 16.90 -16.14
C LEU A 8 -2.99 16.01 -15.60
N TYR A 9 -3.31 14.80 -15.14
CA TYR A 9 -2.30 13.84 -14.71
C TYR A 9 -1.34 13.47 -15.86
N GLY A 10 -1.87 13.20 -17.05
CA GLY A 10 -1.06 12.92 -18.23
C GLY A 10 -0.20 14.13 -18.66
N GLU A 11 -0.77 15.33 -18.67
CA GLU A 11 -0.04 16.55 -18.99
C GLU A 11 1.09 16.83 -17.99
N PHE A 12 0.82 16.74 -16.69
CA PHE A 12 1.83 16.97 -15.66
C PHE A 12 2.94 15.92 -15.65
N ARG A 13 2.63 14.66 -15.93
CA ARG A 13 3.67 13.63 -16.14
C ARG A 13 4.64 14.01 -17.26
N ASN A 14 4.14 14.63 -18.33
CA ASN A 14 4.98 15.09 -19.44
C ASN A 14 5.75 16.37 -19.10
N PHE A 15 5.15 17.30 -18.36
CA PHE A 15 5.81 18.54 -17.94
C PHE A 15 6.88 18.34 -16.86
N PHE A 16 6.67 17.36 -15.97
CA PHE A 16 7.52 17.11 -14.81
C PHE A 16 7.99 15.64 -14.79
N PRO A 17 8.83 15.22 -15.75
CA PRO A 17 9.23 13.82 -15.88
C PRO A 17 10.07 13.31 -14.70
N ASP A 18 10.83 14.21 -14.06
CA ASP A 18 11.72 13.88 -12.94
C ASP A 18 11.04 13.98 -11.57
N ASN A 19 9.85 14.60 -11.51
CA ASN A 19 9.10 14.78 -10.26
C ASN A 19 8.06 13.67 -10.06
N ALA A 20 7.64 13.50 -8.80
CA ALA A 20 6.62 12.54 -8.46
C ALA A 20 5.23 13.09 -8.77
N VAL A 21 4.72 12.80 -9.97
CA VAL A 21 3.34 13.11 -10.35
C VAL A 21 2.44 11.92 -10.02
N GLU A 22 1.50 12.14 -9.12
CA GLU A 22 0.63 11.12 -8.51
C GLU A 22 -0.87 11.38 -8.79
N TYR A 23 -1.67 10.31 -8.76
CA TYR A 23 -3.09 10.36 -9.11
C TYR A 23 -3.99 9.86 -7.97
N PHE A 24 -4.87 10.72 -7.48
CA PHE A 24 -5.71 10.44 -6.31
C PHE A 24 -7.20 10.73 -6.55
N VAL A 25 -7.92 9.77 -7.12
CA VAL A 25 -9.37 9.86 -7.34
C VAL A 25 -10.11 8.71 -6.67
N SER A 26 -11.43 8.77 -6.62
CA SER A 26 -12.24 7.66 -6.09
C SER A 26 -11.95 6.37 -6.87
N TYR A 27 -11.57 5.31 -6.13
CA TYR A 27 -11.31 3.98 -6.65
C TYR A 27 -12.59 3.18 -6.93
N TYR A 28 -13.76 3.75 -6.66
CA TYR A 28 -15.02 3.13 -7.04
C TYR A 28 -15.36 3.43 -8.49
N ASP A 29 -15.53 2.38 -9.29
CA ASP A 29 -16.09 2.47 -10.65
C ASP A 29 -17.62 2.59 -10.56
N TYR A 30 -18.22 1.84 -9.63
CA TYR A 30 -19.61 1.93 -9.28
C TYR A 30 -19.74 2.04 -7.76
N TYR A 31 -20.63 2.92 -7.29
CA TYR A 31 -20.91 3.08 -5.87
C TYR A 31 -22.39 3.36 -5.66
N GLN A 32 -23.07 2.39 -5.05
CA GLN A 32 -24.43 2.51 -4.54
C GLN A 32 -24.39 2.55 -3.01
N PRO A 33 -24.76 3.68 -2.39
CA PRO A 33 -24.85 3.75 -0.94
C PRO A 33 -26.02 2.89 -0.44
N GLU A 34 -25.90 2.43 0.79
CA GLU A 34 -27.03 1.86 1.53
C GLU A 34 -28.09 2.93 1.75
N ALA A 35 -29.35 2.61 1.44
CA ALA A 35 -30.45 3.53 1.62
C ALA A 35 -31.73 2.79 2.01
N TYR A 36 -32.50 3.37 2.92
CA TYR A 36 -33.86 2.94 3.20
C TYR A 36 -34.82 4.00 2.66
N LEU A 37 -35.78 3.57 1.84
CA LEU A 37 -36.82 4.41 1.25
C LEU A 37 -38.13 4.17 2.01
N PRO A 38 -38.53 5.07 2.93
CA PRO A 38 -39.72 4.86 3.76
C PRO A 38 -41.02 4.84 2.95
N ALA A 39 -41.07 5.57 1.84
CA ALA A 39 -42.26 5.70 1.01
C ALA A 39 -42.66 4.37 0.32
N THR A 40 -41.68 3.50 0.04
CA THR A 40 -41.88 2.23 -0.66
C THR A 40 -41.48 1.03 0.21
N ASP A 41 -41.20 1.27 1.49
CA ASP A 41 -40.63 0.29 2.44
C ASP A 41 -39.49 -0.54 1.82
N THR A 42 -38.63 0.13 1.04
CA THR A 42 -37.59 -0.54 0.27
C THR A 42 -36.24 -0.28 0.89
N TYR A 43 -35.55 -1.35 1.25
CA TYR A 43 -34.15 -1.30 1.64
C TYR A 43 -33.28 -1.57 0.41
N ILE A 44 -32.38 -0.64 0.11
CA ILE A 44 -31.39 -0.71 -0.95
C ILE A 44 -30.06 -1.06 -0.30
N GLU A 45 -29.58 -2.27 -0.59
CA GLU A 45 -28.28 -2.73 -0.13
C GLU A 45 -27.15 -1.93 -0.76
N LYS A 46 -26.06 -1.80 0.00
CA LYS A 46 -24.81 -1.25 -0.48
C LYS A 46 -24.21 -2.17 -1.52
N ASP A 47 -23.93 -1.62 -2.70
CA ASP A 47 -23.23 -2.31 -3.78
C ASP A 47 -22.10 -1.42 -4.30
N LEU A 48 -20.95 -2.02 -4.61
CA LEU A 48 -19.79 -1.29 -5.07
C LEU A 48 -18.87 -2.14 -5.92
N SER A 49 -18.23 -1.49 -6.88
CA SER A 49 -17.16 -2.07 -7.69
C SER A 49 -15.89 -1.26 -7.50
N ILE A 50 -14.79 -1.96 -7.18
CA ILE A 50 -13.48 -1.36 -6.91
C ILE A 50 -12.58 -1.55 -8.12
N ASN A 51 -11.95 -0.46 -8.55
CA ASN A 51 -10.90 -0.46 -9.53
C ASN A 51 -9.53 -0.64 -8.85
N ALA A 52 -8.94 -1.82 -9.03
CA ALA A 52 -7.67 -2.17 -8.42
C ALA A 52 -6.50 -1.27 -8.86
N GLU A 53 -6.51 -0.78 -10.12
CA GLU A 53 -5.46 0.12 -10.61
C GLU A 53 -5.53 1.49 -9.93
N ILE A 54 -6.73 2.06 -9.79
CA ILE A 54 -6.92 3.33 -9.10
C ILE A 54 -6.62 3.21 -7.60
N GLU A 55 -7.02 2.12 -6.96
CA GLU A 55 -6.66 1.85 -5.57
C GLU A 55 -5.14 1.84 -5.39
N LYS A 56 -4.44 1.13 -6.28
CA LYS A 56 -2.97 1.10 -6.29
C LYS A 56 -2.35 2.48 -6.48
N MET A 57 -2.85 3.30 -7.41
CA MET A 57 -2.36 4.68 -7.61
C MET A 57 -2.55 5.54 -6.36
N ARG A 58 -3.66 5.38 -5.63
CA ARG A 58 -3.87 6.10 -4.36
C ARG A 58 -2.89 5.67 -3.28
N LEU A 59 -2.65 4.37 -3.14
CA LEU A 59 -1.66 3.85 -2.19
C LEU A 59 -0.26 4.37 -2.52
N ASN A 60 0.08 4.41 -3.81
CA ASN A 60 1.33 5.01 -4.28
C ASN A 60 1.45 6.49 -3.93
N THR A 61 0.36 7.25 -4.09
CA THR A 61 0.31 8.67 -3.72
C THR A 61 0.64 8.86 -2.24
N VAL A 62 0.01 8.06 -1.37
CA VAL A 62 0.22 8.14 0.08
C VAL A 62 1.67 7.79 0.44
N ALA A 63 2.18 6.68 -0.10
CA ALA A 63 3.57 6.27 0.14
C ALA A 63 4.59 7.31 -0.32
N THR A 64 4.34 7.97 -1.45
CA THR A 64 5.22 9.00 -2.00
C THR A 64 5.18 10.29 -1.18
N LEU A 65 4.02 10.66 -0.64
CA LEU A 65 3.93 11.78 0.30
C LEU A 65 4.65 11.49 1.63
N LEU A 66 4.68 10.22 2.05
CA LEU A 66 5.34 9.78 3.29
C LEU A 66 6.83 9.47 3.14
N SER A 67 7.35 9.35 1.91
CA SER A 67 8.79 9.10 1.69
C SER A 67 9.68 10.28 2.09
N GLY A 68 9.09 11.47 2.30
CA GLY A 68 9.82 12.70 2.62
C GLY A 68 10.25 13.49 1.37
N ARG A 69 9.92 13.02 0.16
CA ARG A 69 10.03 13.82 -1.07
C ARG A 69 9.21 15.10 -0.94
N ARG A 70 9.77 16.20 -1.45
CA ARG A 70 9.11 17.52 -1.46
C ARG A 70 8.62 17.93 -2.83
N ASP A 71 9.00 17.19 -3.86
CA ASP A 71 8.72 17.44 -5.26
C ASP A 71 7.57 16.55 -5.76
N VAL A 72 6.45 16.58 -5.03
CA VAL A 72 5.27 15.74 -5.29
C VAL A 72 4.12 16.60 -5.79
N ILE A 73 3.54 16.22 -6.93
CA ILE A 73 2.33 16.84 -7.49
C ILE A 73 1.21 15.81 -7.47
N VAL A 74 0.15 16.07 -6.72
CA VAL A 74 -1.00 15.17 -6.62
C VAL A 74 -2.18 15.74 -7.40
N VAL A 75 -2.60 15.04 -8.46
CA VAL A 75 -3.83 15.36 -9.18
C VAL A 75 -4.98 14.61 -8.53
N SER A 76 -5.93 15.36 -7.93
CA SER A 76 -6.99 14.76 -7.13
C SER A 76 -8.39 15.27 -7.48
N SER A 77 -9.40 14.46 -7.12
CA SER A 77 -10.81 14.88 -7.07
C SER A 77 -11.22 15.24 -5.63
N VAL A 78 -12.51 15.47 -5.37
CA VAL A 78 -13.06 15.62 -4.01
C VAL A 78 -12.73 14.45 -3.07
N SER A 79 -12.20 13.34 -3.62
CA SER A 79 -11.73 12.22 -2.82
C SER A 79 -10.63 12.58 -1.82
N CYS A 80 -9.85 13.64 -2.01
CA CYS A 80 -8.83 14.07 -1.05
C CYS A 80 -9.40 14.56 0.29
N LEU A 81 -10.67 14.95 0.32
CA LEU A 81 -11.37 15.38 1.54
C LEU A 81 -11.81 14.20 2.40
N TYR A 82 -11.88 13.01 1.82
CA TYR A 82 -12.28 11.80 2.54
C TYR A 82 -11.06 11.17 3.20
N GLY A 83 -11.21 10.80 4.46
CA GLY A 83 -10.14 10.25 5.27
C GLY A 83 -9.46 9.06 4.59
N CYS A 84 -8.22 9.27 4.15
CA CYS A 84 -7.24 8.21 4.07
C CYS A 84 -6.77 7.93 5.50
N GLY A 85 -6.48 6.69 5.86
CA GLY A 85 -6.08 6.31 7.23
C GLY A 85 -5.00 7.22 7.83
N ASN A 86 -4.85 7.20 9.16
CA ASN A 86 -3.90 8.05 9.86
C ASN A 86 -2.48 7.87 9.29
N PRO A 87 -1.82 8.94 8.80
CA PRO A 87 -0.49 8.84 8.21
C PRO A 87 0.55 8.29 9.19
N ALA A 88 0.38 8.53 10.49
CA ALA A 88 1.25 7.96 11.52
C ALA A 88 1.14 6.43 11.60
N ASP A 89 -0.06 5.87 11.42
CA ASP A 89 -0.27 4.42 11.42
C ASP A 89 0.32 3.77 10.17
N PHE A 90 0.32 4.51 9.05
CA PHE A 90 0.93 4.09 7.79
C PHE A 90 2.46 4.07 7.88
N HIS A 91 3.06 5.09 8.51
CA HIS A 91 4.49 5.09 8.84
C HIS A 91 4.86 3.97 9.81
N ALA A 92 4.05 3.73 10.84
CA ALA A 92 4.31 2.69 11.83
C ALA A 92 4.27 1.27 11.24
N THR A 93 3.64 1.10 10.10
CA THR A 93 3.55 -0.19 9.38
C THR A 93 4.56 -0.31 8.23
N ALA A 94 5.36 0.73 7.98
CA ALA A 94 6.45 0.67 7.02
C ALA A 94 7.60 -0.20 7.56
N ILE A 95 8.18 -1.01 6.69
CA ILE A 95 9.35 -1.83 6.99
C ILE A 95 10.56 -1.09 6.44
N HIS A 96 11.38 -0.55 7.33
CA HIS A 96 12.67 0.02 7.00
C HIS A 96 13.75 -1.07 7.02
N ILE A 97 14.53 -1.13 5.95
CA ILE A 97 15.57 -2.10 5.69
C ILE A 97 16.83 -1.32 5.34
N GLU A 98 17.93 -1.59 6.03
CA GLU A 98 19.22 -0.91 5.80
C GLU A 98 20.34 -1.95 5.73
N VAL A 99 21.33 -1.71 4.88
CA VAL A 99 22.54 -2.53 4.82
C VAL A 99 23.30 -2.42 6.14
N GLY A 100 23.74 -3.56 6.69
CA GLY A 100 24.36 -3.66 8.02
C GLY A 100 23.36 -3.79 9.17
N GLN A 101 22.05 -3.79 8.89
CA GLN A 101 21.03 -4.00 9.92
C GLN A 101 21.11 -5.44 10.46
N VAL A 102 21.30 -5.56 11.78
CA VAL A 102 21.22 -6.85 12.47
C VAL A 102 19.76 -7.22 12.72
N VAL A 103 19.25 -8.17 11.93
CA VAL A 103 17.89 -8.70 12.07
C VAL A 103 17.90 -10.20 11.79
N SER A 104 17.26 -10.97 12.68
CA SER A 104 17.11 -12.41 12.45
C SER A 104 16.29 -12.67 11.19
N TYR A 105 16.77 -13.58 10.35
CA TYR A 105 16.11 -13.99 9.12
C TYR A 105 14.62 -14.32 9.31
N LYS A 106 14.28 -15.10 10.35
CA LYS A 106 12.88 -15.43 10.66
C LYS A 106 12.06 -14.21 11.02
N HIS A 107 12.62 -13.31 11.82
CA HIS A 107 11.94 -12.10 12.24
C HIS A 107 11.66 -11.17 11.06
N PHE A 108 12.59 -11.09 10.11
CA PHE A 108 12.39 -10.35 8.86
C PHE A 108 11.21 -10.90 8.05
N LEU A 109 11.13 -12.22 7.87
CA LEU A 109 9.99 -12.86 7.18
C LEU A 109 8.66 -12.62 7.90
N TYR A 110 8.64 -12.67 9.24
CA TYR A 110 7.43 -12.35 10.01
C TYR A 110 6.96 -10.92 9.77
N LYS A 111 7.87 -9.94 9.73
CA LYS A 111 7.52 -8.55 9.41
C LYS A 111 6.86 -8.41 8.04
N LEU A 112 7.37 -9.11 7.02
CA LEU A 112 6.76 -9.10 5.68
C LEU A 112 5.33 -9.65 5.71
N VAL A 113 5.11 -10.75 6.44
CA VAL A 113 3.76 -11.34 6.60
C VAL A 113 2.82 -10.45 7.41
N GLU A 114 3.33 -9.74 8.42
CA GLU A 114 2.57 -8.73 9.17
C GLU A 114 2.17 -7.54 8.27
N ALA A 115 3.06 -7.14 7.35
CA ALA A 115 2.78 -6.15 6.30
C ALA A 115 1.92 -6.70 5.14
N LEU A 116 1.35 -7.89 5.29
CA LEU A 116 0.44 -8.53 4.34
C LEU A 116 1.09 -8.91 3.00
N TYR A 117 2.39 -9.15 2.99
CA TYR A 117 3.05 -9.75 1.84
C TYR A 117 2.82 -11.27 1.84
N THR A 118 2.62 -11.83 0.66
CA THR A 118 2.39 -13.26 0.47
C THR A 118 3.66 -13.95 -0.01
N ARG A 119 4.01 -15.08 0.61
CA ARG A 119 5.12 -15.92 0.13
C ARG A 119 4.70 -16.64 -1.16
N THR A 120 5.53 -16.58 -2.19
CA THR A 120 5.37 -17.33 -3.45
C THR A 120 6.65 -18.06 -3.82
N GLU A 121 6.53 -19.21 -4.46
CA GLU A 121 7.64 -19.95 -5.09
C GLU A 121 7.63 -19.77 -6.62
N ARG A 122 6.60 -19.12 -7.16
CA ARG A 122 6.38 -18.93 -8.59
C ARG A 122 6.77 -17.51 -9.01
N GLU A 123 5.99 -16.91 -9.90
CA GLU A 123 6.14 -15.53 -10.33
C GLU A 123 5.90 -14.55 -9.18
N LEU A 124 6.70 -13.48 -9.19
CA LEU A 124 6.62 -12.39 -8.23
C LEU A 124 5.58 -11.38 -8.70
N GLU A 125 4.44 -11.35 -8.00
CA GLU A 125 3.41 -10.33 -8.15
C GLU A 125 3.60 -9.21 -7.12
N PRO A 126 3.02 -8.01 -7.32
CA PRO A 126 3.07 -6.94 -6.32
C PRO A 126 2.61 -7.41 -4.94
N ALA A 127 3.34 -7.02 -3.89
CA ALA A 127 3.13 -7.48 -2.52
C ALA A 127 3.37 -8.99 -2.28
N THR A 128 4.29 -9.59 -3.04
CA THR A 128 4.75 -10.96 -2.81
C THR A 128 6.25 -11.00 -2.54
N PHE A 129 6.70 -12.06 -1.89
CA PHE A 129 8.13 -12.33 -1.71
C PHE A 129 8.45 -13.81 -1.93
N ARG A 130 9.68 -14.07 -2.35
CA ARG A 130 10.24 -15.39 -2.57
C ARG A 130 11.53 -15.53 -1.77
N VAL A 131 11.74 -16.74 -1.26
CA VAL A 131 12.91 -17.08 -0.45
C VAL A 131 13.78 -18.05 -1.23
N ASN A 132 15.04 -17.70 -1.44
CA ASN A 132 16.05 -18.49 -2.12
C ASN A 132 17.29 -18.61 -1.22
N GLY A 133 17.28 -19.57 -0.31
CA GLY A 133 18.35 -19.74 0.69
C GLY A 133 18.54 -18.47 1.50
N ASP A 134 19.70 -17.85 1.35
CA ASP A 134 20.12 -16.67 2.12
C ASP A 134 19.64 -15.35 1.49
N THR A 135 18.91 -15.43 0.37
CA THR A 135 18.37 -14.27 -0.33
C THR A 135 16.85 -14.25 -0.28
N VAL A 136 16.28 -13.05 -0.12
CA VAL A 136 14.84 -12.82 -0.16
C VAL A 136 14.54 -11.83 -1.28
N ASP A 137 13.83 -12.30 -2.29
CA ASP A 137 13.32 -11.47 -3.39
C ASP A 137 11.95 -10.93 -3.00
N ILE A 138 11.76 -9.62 -3.04
CA ILE A 138 10.55 -8.94 -2.57
C ILE A 138 10.06 -8.00 -3.66
N MET A 139 8.82 -8.17 -4.08
CA MET A 139 8.17 -7.27 -5.03
C MET A 139 7.36 -6.22 -4.27
N ALA A 140 7.78 -4.96 -4.34
CA ALA A 140 7.10 -3.89 -3.63
C ALA A 140 5.62 -3.80 -4.03
N ALA A 141 4.74 -3.53 -3.06
CA ALA A 141 3.32 -3.37 -3.30
C ALA A 141 3.03 -2.06 -4.07
N PHE A 142 3.66 -0.98 -3.64
CA PHE A 142 3.58 0.39 -4.15
C PHE A 142 4.65 1.25 -3.42
N GLY A 143 4.89 2.48 -3.89
CA GLY A 143 5.83 3.42 -3.28
C GLY A 143 6.77 4.06 -4.30
N GLU A 144 7.83 4.71 -3.82
CA GLU A 144 8.79 5.46 -4.65
C GLU A 144 9.37 4.64 -5.82
N PHE A 145 9.51 3.33 -5.63
CA PHE A 145 10.03 2.41 -6.64
C PHE A 145 8.96 1.61 -7.39
N GLY A 146 7.67 1.87 -7.16
CA GLY A 146 6.56 1.24 -7.86
C GLY A 146 6.53 -0.29 -7.74
N ASN A 147 6.56 -0.97 -8.90
CA ASN A 147 6.55 -2.43 -9.05
C ASN A 147 7.96 -3.03 -9.19
N GLN A 148 8.99 -2.39 -8.63
CA GLN A 148 10.33 -2.96 -8.67
C GLN A 148 10.47 -4.15 -7.71
N CYS A 149 11.33 -5.07 -8.12
CA CYS A 149 11.73 -6.21 -7.29
C CYS A 149 13.06 -5.88 -6.60
N PHE A 150 13.14 -6.22 -5.32
CA PHE A 150 14.32 -6.04 -4.50
C PHE A 150 14.83 -7.38 -4.00
N ARG A 151 16.14 -7.59 -4.07
CA ARG A 151 16.81 -8.72 -3.45
C ARG A 151 17.53 -8.25 -2.20
N VAL A 152 17.15 -8.81 -1.06
CA VAL A 152 17.82 -8.62 0.22
C VAL A 152 18.67 -9.86 0.48
N MET A 153 19.97 -9.67 0.64
CA MET A 153 20.93 -10.75 0.89
C MET A 153 21.33 -10.74 2.36
N PHE A 154 21.27 -11.91 2.99
CA PHE A 154 21.59 -12.08 4.40
C PHE A 154 22.92 -12.81 4.55
N PHE A 155 23.69 -12.39 5.55
CA PHE A 155 24.81 -13.12 6.09
C PHE A 155 24.55 -13.35 7.58
N ASP A 156 24.26 -14.60 7.96
CA ASP A 156 23.77 -14.98 9.29
C ASP A 156 22.53 -14.19 9.75
N ASN A 157 22.72 -13.15 10.57
CA ASN A 157 21.66 -12.29 11.10
C ASN A 157 21.86 -10.83 10.70
N GLU A 158 22.61 -10.56 9.64
CA GLU A 158 22.89 -9.23 9.13
C GLU A 158 22.49 -9.11 7.65
N ILE A 159 21.96 -7.95 7.29
CA ILE A 159 21.67 -7.62 5.89
C ILE A 159 22.98 -7.18 5.23
N GLU A 160 23.51 -8.04 4.36
CA GLU A 160 24.79 -7.78 3.68
C GLU A 160 24.64 -6.79 2.54
N ALA A 161 23.55 -6.90 1.77
CA ALA A 161 23.31 -6.04 0.62
C ALA A 161 21.85 -6.03 0.17
N ILE A 162 21.45 -4.90 -0.41
CA ILE A 162 20.15 -4.69 -1.03
C ILE A 162 20.35 -4.34 -2.51
N HIS A 163 19.65 -5.03 -3.39
CA HIS A 163 19.73 -4.82 -4.83
C HIS A 163 18.34 -4.64 -5.44
N SER A 164 18.19 -3.68 -6.36
CA SER A 164 17.04 -3.68 -7.28
C SER A 164 17.34 -4.65 -8.41
N ILE A 165 16.40 -5.57 -8.69
CA ILE A 165 16.56 -6.64 -9.68
C ILE A 165 15.39 -6.63 -10.68
N ASP A 166 15.65 -7.17 -11.86
CA ASP A 166 14.58 -7.52 -12.79
C ASP A 166 13.86 -8.80 -12.30
N PRO A 167 12.52 -8.79 -12.17
CA PRO A 167 11.76 -9.90 -11.58
C PRO A 167 11.78 -11.19 -12.44
N VAL A 168 12.02 -11.06 -13.75
CA VAL A 168 11.99 -12.19 -14.70
C VAL A 168 13.38 -12.74 -14.92
N THR A 169 14.34 -11.88 -15.23
CA THR A 169 15.73 -12.28 -15.54
C THR A 169 16.57 -12.46 -14.28
N GLY A 170 16.17 -11.86 -13.16
CA GLY A 170 16.94 -11.87 -11.92
C GLY A 170 18.23 -11.04 -11.96
N GLN A 171 18.45 -10.28 -13.05
CA GLN A 171 19.63 -9.43 -13.19
C GLN A 171 19.57 -8.25 -12.22
N ARG A 172 20.72 -7.94 -11.61
CA ARG A 172 20.88 -6.75 -10.78
C ARG A 172 20.87 -5.50 -11.66
N ILE A 173 20.02 -4.56 -11.29
CA ILE A 173 19.91 -3.24 -11.92
C ILE A 173 20.74 -2.23 -11.11
N HIS A 174 20.46 -2.10 -9.80
CA HIS A 174 21.11 -1.13 -8.92
C HIS A 174 21.40 -1.71 -7.52
N SER A 175 22.38 -1.15 -6.82
CA SER A 175 22.55 -1.34 -5.37
C SER A 175 21.87 -0.22 -4.60
N LEU A 176 21.32 -0.57 -3.45
CA LEU A 176 20.67 0.37 -2.53
C LEU A 176 21.27 0.20 -1.14
N ASP A 177 21.45 1.31 -0.43
CA ASP A 177 21.92 1.29 0.96
C ASP A 177 20.75 1.13 1.95
N ASN A 178 19.57 1.62 1.56
CA ASN A 178 18.34 1.49 2.32
C ASN A 178 17.13 1.23 1.40
N LEU A 179 16.09 0.65 1.98
CA LEU A 179 14.81 0.37 1.33
C LEU A 179 13.69 0.50 2.35
N THR A 180 12.63 1.22 1.97
CA THR A 180 11.39 1.28 2.77
C THR A 180 10.28 0.58 2.01
N LEU A 181 9.71 -0.46 2.62
CA LEU A 181 8.57 -1.20 2.08
C LEU A 181 7.29 -0.80 2.81
N TYR A 182 6.22 -0.59 2.03
CA TYR A 182 4.89 -0.33 2.57
C TYR A 182 3.99 -1.57 2.48
N PRO A 183 3.05 -1.74 3.42
CA PRO A 183 2.13 -2.89 3.46
C PRO A 183 1.13 -2.88 2.32
N ARG A 184 0.59 -4.04 1.94
CA ARG A 184 -0.30 -4.20 0.76
C ARG A 184 -1.58 -3.35 0.76
N THR A 185 -2.09 -2.93 1.93
CA THR A 185 -3.37 -2.20 2.05
C THR A 185 -3.26 -1.00 2.97
N SER A 186 -4.05 0.04 2.68
CA SER A 186 -4.23 1.19 3.58
C SER A 186 -5.11 0.92 4.78
N SER A 187 -5.86 -0.19 4.78
CA SER A 187 -6.68 -0.56 5.92
C SER A 187 -5.79 -1.19 7.00
N SER A 188 -5.18 -0.35 7.83
CA SER A 188 -4.48 -0.75 9.05
C SER A 188 -5.48 -1.25 10.10
N ARG A 189 -6.16 -2.36 9.82
CA ARG A 189 -6.78 -3.15 10.90
C ARG A 189 -5.78 -4.22 11.32
N PRO A 190 -5.02 -4.01 12.41
CA PRO A 190 -4.16 -5.07 12.93
C PRO A 190 -5.03 -6.28 13.24
N ARG A 191 -4.53 -7.49 12.93
CA ARG A 191 -5.22 -8.76 13.21
C ARG A 191 -5.67 -8.89 14.68
N ASN A 192 -4.98 -8.21 15.60
CA ASN A 192 -5.33 -8.11 17.03
C ASN A 192 -6.54 -7.23 17.37
N ALA A 193 -7.14 -6.52 16.41
CA ALA A 193 -8.35 -5.72 16.64
C ALA A 193 -9.64 -6.57 16.68
N TYR A 194 -9.59 -7.84 16.27
CA TYR A 194 -10.77 -8.72 16.30
C TYR A 194 -11.21 -9.12 17.72
N THR A 195 -10.33 -9.02 18.72
CA THR A 195 -10.61 -9.45 20.10
C THR A 195 -11.10 -8.34 21.02
N ARG A 196 -11.25 -7.09 20.54
CA ARG A 196 -12.02 -6.07 21.25
C ARG A 196 -13.40 -5.97 20.62
N PRO A 197 -14.43 -6.65 21.17
CA PRO A 197 -15.79 -6.29 20.82
C PRO A 197 -15.95 -4.79 21.06
N CYS A 198 -16.68 -4.15 20.15
CA CYS A 198 -17.03 -2.75 20.23
C CYS A 198 -17.90 -2.52 21.49
N SER A 199 -17.27 -2.41 22.67
CA SER A 199 -17.97 -2.20 23.94
C SER A 199 -18.69 -0.85 24.00
N ARG A 200 -18.36 0.06 23.08
CA ARG A 200 -19.06 1.33 22.87
C ARG A 200 -20.31 1.23 22.01
N SER A 201 -20.48 0.23 21.14
CA SER A 201 -21.71 0.13 20.33
C SER A 201 -22.84 -0.50 21.12
N THR A 202 -22.55 -1.42 22.04
CA THR A 202 -23.57 -2.05 22.90
C THR A 202 -24.16 -1.08 23.93
N SER A 203 -23.37 -0.14 24.46
CA SER A 203 -23.88 0.87 25.42
C SER A 203 -24.91 1.83 24.80
N THR A 204 -24.83 2.09 23.49
CA THR A 204 -25.74 3.03 22.81
C THR A 204 -27.10 2.41 22.49
N TRP A 205 -27.17 1.08 22.37
CA TRP A 205 -28.42 0.36 22.15
C TRP A 205 -29.19 0.13 23.46
N ALA A 206 -28.49 -0.06 24.59
CA ALA A 206 -29.12 -0.30 25.89
C ALA A 206 -29.82 0.92 26.51
N SER A 207 -29.56 2.14 26.02
CA SER A 207 -30.17 3.37 26.54
C SER A 207 -31.38 3.86 25.72
N ARG A 208 -31.84 3.09 24.73
CA ARG A 208 -32.96 3.45 23.84
C ARG A 208 -34.09 2.40 23.77
N SER A 209 -34.07 1.42 24.67
CA SER A 209 -35.14 0.43 24.88
C SER A 209 -35.95 0.75 26.13
#